data_AF-A0A3P9HA43-F1
#
_entry.id   AF-A0A3P9HA43-F1
#
_cell.length_a   1.000
_cell.length_b   1.000
_cell.length_c   1.000
_cell.angle_alpha   90.00
_cell.angle_beta   90.00
_cell.angle_gamma   90.00
#
_symmetry.space_group_name_H-M   'P 1'
#
loop_
_entity.id
_entity.type
_entity.pdbx_description
1 polymer ?
#
loop_
_entity_poly.entity_id
_entity_poly.type
_entity_poly.pdbx_seq_one_letter_code
_entity_poly.pdbx_strand_id
1 'polypeptide(L)'
;MTSYALANEGRLNRQILYKFVSPELSHWPVPESHIFTLEATAYALLALVKTKSFEDARPVVRWFNQQQSYSGGYGSTQATIMVYQALAEYWANAQEPEYDLKVDILLPGKSKPDKYQFTRENSYATRTSNIKDINKDVKVKATGSGEAVVKMVSLYYALPEEKESDCQKFDMSVKLLPEKNIGNQKVYKLQIEVLYKDSNRDATMSILDIGLQTGFTPNLEDLKALSGGRAPIISKYEMDTALSERGSLIIYLDKISHTRPEEISFRVQQTMEVGVLQPAAVSVYEYYEQTPCVKFYHPEREGGQLLQLCTDDECTCITLLSVQKKGNLSLTMH
;
A
#
# COMPACT_ATOMS: atom_id res chain seq x y z
N MET A 1 -4.74 17.79 -15.14
CA MET A 1 -4.96 18.99 -14.30
C MET A 1 -5.24 20.26 -15.11
N THR A 2 -4.33 20.79 -15.92
CA THR A 2 -4.53 22.05 -16.67
C THR A 2 -5.79 22.07 -17.53
N SER A 3 -6.11 20.96 -18.21
CA SER A 3 -7.33 20.84 -19.01
C SER A 3 -8.60 21.03 -18.17
N TYR A 4 -8.63 20.56 -16.92
CA TYR A 4 -9.77 20.76 -16.03
C TYR A 4 -9.90 22.23 -15.59
N ALA A 5 -8.78 22.87 -15.23
CA ALA A 5 -8.77 24.30 -14.91
C ALA A 5 -9.28 25.15 -16.09
N LEU A 6 -8.84 24.85 -17.31
CA LEU A 6 -9.33 25.50 -18.53
C LEU A 6 -10.80 25.19 -18.81
N ALA A 7 -11.27 23.98 -18.52
CA ALA A 7 -12.69 23.60 -18.66
C ALA A 7 -13.59 24.42 -17.73
N ASN A 8 -13.13 24.73 -16.51
CA ASN A 8 -13.87 25.60 -15.59
C ASN A 8 -14.05 27.03 -16.12
N GLU A 9 -13.09 27.53 -16.88
CA GLU A 9 -13.15 28.83 -17.57
C GLU A 9 -13.84 28.74 -18.95
N GLY A 10 -14.35 27.58 -19.36
CA GLY A 10 -14.95 27.37 -20.68
C GLY A 10 -13.94 27.39 -21.84
N ARG A 11 -12.65 27.26 -21.56
CA ARG A 11 -11.53 27.35 -22.53
C ARG A 11 -10.83 26.01 -22.76
N LEU A 12 -11.54 24.88 -22.59
CA LEU A 12 -10.97 23.56 -22.78
C LEU A 12 -10.51 23.36 -24.23
N ASN A 13 -9.22 23.06 -24.41
CA ASN A 13 -8.69 22.60 -25.69
C ASN A 13 -8.73 21.06 -25.75
N ARG A 14 -9.70 20.53 -26.49
CA ARG A 14 -9.90 19.08 -26.67
C ARG A 14 -8.71 18.41 -27.35
N GLN A 15 -8.07 19.04 -28.33
CA GLN A 15 -6.93 18.45 -29.04
C GLN A 15 -5.75 18.20 -28.10
N ILE A 16 -5.49 19.13 -27.18
CA ILE A 16 -4.44 18.97 -26.18
C ILE A 16 -4.80 17.84 -25.20
N LEU A 17 -6.06 17.75 -24.78
CA LEU A 17 -6.53 16.68 -23.89
C LEU A 17 -6.34 15.31 -24.55
N TYR A 18 -6.84 15.13 -25.78
CA TYR A 18 -6.77 13.85 -26.50
C TYR A 18 -5.37 13.51 -27.03
N LYS A 19 -4.40 14.43 -27.00
CA LYS A 19 -3.03 14.14 -27.43
C LYS A 19 -2.34 13.05 -26.58
N PHE A 20 -2.72 12.97 -25.30
CA PHE A 20 -2.07 12.09 -24.31
C PHE A 20 -2.97 10.95 -23.84
N VAL A 21 -4.11 10.74 -24.51
CA VAL A 21 -5.04 9.67 -24.16
C VAL A 21 -4.49 8.31 -24.61
N SER A 22 -4.81 7.27 -23.86
CA SER A 22 -4.62 5.87 -24.27
C SER A 22 -5.29 5.57 -25.62
N PRO A 23 -4.80 4.57 -26.39
CA PRO A 23 -5.41 4.18 -27.67
C PRO A 23 -6.89 3.80 -27.58
N GLU A 24 -7.32 3.29 -26.43
CA GLU A 24 -8.70 2.89 -26.15
C GLU A 24 -9.61 4.06 -25.75
N LEU A 25 -9.07 5.29 -25.68
CA LEU A 25 -9.77 6.50 -25.23
C LEU A 25 -10.32 6.39 -23.79
N SER A 26 -9.71 5.53 -22.96
CA SER A 26 -10.25 5.16 -21.65
C SER A 26 -9.52 5.82 -20.47
N HIS A 27 -8.23 6.13 -20.62
CA HIS A 27 -7.43 6.73 -19.57
C HIS A 27 -6.25 7.56 -20.10
N TRP A 28 -5.58 8.31 -19.20
CA TRP A 28 -4.40 9.14 -19.48
C TRP A 28 -3.18 8.57 -18.75
N PRO A 29 -2.38 7.72 -19.42
CA PRO A 29 -1.25 7.05 -18.80
C PRO A 29 -0.14 8.04 -18.41
N VAL A 30 0.38 7.87 -17.20
CA VAL A 30 1.60 8.52 -16.71
C VAL A 30 2.69 7.45 -16.63
N PRO A 31 3.86 7.65 -17.27
CA PRO A 31 4.96 6.69 -17.18
C PRO A 31 5.33 6.38 -15.74
N GLU A 32 5.66 5.12 -15.47
CA GLU A 32 6.25 4.65 -14.21
C GLU A 32 5.39 4.78 -12.95
N SER A 33 4.15 5.29 -13.04
CA SER A 33 3.25 5.38 -11.88
C SER A 33 1.79 5.14 -12.24
N HIS A 34 1.27 4.02 -11.74
CA HIS A 34 -0.15 3.69 -11.85
C HIS A 34 -1.01 4.68 -11.05
N ILE A 35 -0.55 5.12 -9.87
CA ILE A 35 -1.30 6.04 -9.01
C ILE A 35 -1.46 7.41 -9.68
N PHE A 36 -0.41 7.94 -10.30
CA PHE A 36 -0.51 9.19 -11.05
C PHE A 36 -1.35 9.06 -12.31
N THR A 37 -1.41 7.87 -12.92
CA THR A 37 -2.35 7.58 -14.03
C THR A 37 -3.80 7.71 -13.57
N LEU A 38 -4.14 7.21 -12.38
CA LEU A 38 -5.48 7.35 -11.80
C LEU A 38 -5.86 8.82 -11.58
N GLU A 39 -4.95 9.58 -10.96
CA GLU A 39 -5.13 11.01 -10.71
C GLU A 39 -5.29 11.82 -12.01
N ALA A 40 -4.38 11.63 -12.98
CA ALA A 40 -4.40 12.33 -14.26
C ALA A 40 -5.71 12.05 -15.03
N THR A 41 -6.14 10.79 -15.02
CA THR A 41 -7.39 10.35 -15.62
C THR A 41 -8.61 10.96 -14.90
N ALA A 42 -8.55 11.14 -13.59
CA ALA A 42 -9.65 11.72 -12.81
C ALA A 42 -9.85 13.20 -13.17
N TYR A 43 -8.76 13.95 -13.30
CA TYR A 43 -8.83 15.32 -13.83
C TYR A 43 -9.35 15.39 -15.26
N ALA A 44 -9.00 14.43 -16.11
CA ALA A 44 -9.51 14.37 -17.48
C ALA A 44 -11.03 14.11 -17.49
N LEU A 45 -11.51 13.17 -16.67
CA LEU A 45 -12.93 12.89 -16.50
C LEU A 45 -13.69 14.13 -16.02
N LEU A 46 -13.19 14.83 -15.00
CA LEU A 46 -13.77 16.09 -14.53
C LEU A 46 -13.87 17.15 -15.65
N ALA A 47 -12.85 17.26 -16.50
CA ALA A 47 -12.88 18.18 -17.65
C ALA A 47 -13.95 17.80 -18.68
N LEU A 48 -14.12 16.51 -18.96
CA LEU A 48 -15.15 16.00 -19.87
C LEU A 48 -16.55 16.22 -19.32
N VAL A 49 -16.78 15.92 -18.04
CA VAL A 49 -18.05 16.15 -17.34
C VAL A 49 -18.40 17.64 -17.34
N LYS A 50 -17.43 18.52 -17.05
CA LYS A 50 -17.64 19.97 -17.03
C LYS A 50 -18.07 20.52 -18.39
N THR A 51 -17.55 19.96 -19.48
CA THR A 51 -17.94 20.32 -20.85
C THR A 51 -19.10 19.49 -21.40
N LYS A 52 -19.80 18.73 -20.55
CA LYS A 52 -20.96 17.89 -20.89
C LYS A 52 -20.67 16.85 -21.99
N SER A 53 -19.42 16.42 -22.12
CA SER A 53 -19.00 15.40 -23.09
C SER A 53 -19.16 14.00 -22.51
N PHE A 54 -20.41 13.61 -22.19
CA PHE A 54 -20.69 12.38 -21.46
C PHE A 54 -20.38 11.10 -22.24
N GLU A 55 -20.53 11.12 -23.57
CA GLU A 55 -20.19 9.96 -24.41
C GLU A 55 -18.69 9.63 -24.35
N ASP A 56 -17.84 10.66 -24.31
CA ASP A 56 -16.39 10.48 -24.16
C ASP A 56 -15.99 10.12 -22.72
N ALA A 57 -16.81 10.52 -21.73
CA ALA A 57 -16.57 10.23 -20.32
C ALA A 57 -16.90 8.76 -19.96
N ARG A 58 -17.84 8.13 -20.68
CA ARG A 58 -18.29 6.75 -20.42
C ARG A 58 -17.15 5.72 -20.41
N PRO A 59 -16.27 5.64 -21.42
CA PRO A 59 -15.12 4.73 -21.40
C PRO A 59 -14.22 4.94 -20.17
N VAL A 60 -14.06 6.20 -19.74
CA VAL A 60 -13.21 6.56 -18.60
C VAL A 60 -13.81 6.07 -17.28
N VAL A 61 -15.12 6.23 -17.11
CA VAL A 61 -15.85 5.71 -15.93
C VAL A 61 -15.76 4.18 -15.87
N ARG A 62 -15.94 3.50 -17.01
CA ARG A 62 -15.78 2.04 -17.10
C ARG A 62 -14.37 1.60 -16.72
N TRP A 63 -13.36 2.34 -17.14
CA TRP A 63 -11.98 2.05 -16.79
C TRP A 63 -11.74 2.19 -15.28
N PHE A 64 -12.23 3.25 -14.63
CA PHE A 64 -12.10 3.43 -13.18
C PHE A 64 -12.71 2.31 -12.36
N ASN A 65 -13.83 1.75 -12.82
CA ASN A 65 -14.47 0.60 -12.18
C ASN A 65 -13.58 -0.65 -12.15
N GLN A 66 -12.60 -0.75 -13.06
CA GLN A 66 -11.64 -1.86 -13.10
C GLN A 66 -10.42 -1.61 -12.21
N GLN A 67 -10.15 -0.36 -11.82
CA GLN A 67 -8.95 0.01 -11.06
C GLN A 67 -9.13 -0.04 -9.54
N GLN A 68 -10.34 -0.28 -9.04
CA GLN A 68 -10.61 -0.23 -7.61
C GLN A 68 -9.96 -1.42 -6.87
N SER A 69 -9.10 -1.11 -5.89
CA SER A 69 -8.40 -2.13 -5.09
C SER A 69 -9.37 -3.01 -4.28
N TYR A 70 -8.90 -4.14 -3.75
CA TYR A 70 -9.73 -5.03 -2.90
C TYR A 70 -10.35 -4.29 -1.71
N SER A 71 -9.60 -3.36 -1.08
CA SER A 71 -10.08 -2.55 0.05
C SER A 71 -11.01 -1.41 -0.35
N GLY A 72 -11.35 -1.28 -1.64
CA GLY A 72 -12.22 -0.23 -2.15
C GLY A 72 -11.51 1.12 -2.40
N GLY A 73 -10.20 1.21 -2.18
CA GLY A 73 -9.41 2.42 -2.43
C GLY A 73 -8.73 2.43 -3.81
N TYR A 74 -8.03 3.53 -4.11
CA TYR A 74 -7.26 3.72 -5.35
C TYR A 74 -5.75 3.86 -5.07
N GLY A 75 -5.26 3.23 -4.01
CA GLY A 75 -3.83 3.15 -3.66
C GLY A 75 -3.29 4.35 -2.87
N SER A 76 -3.75 5.57 -3.12
CA SER A 76 -3.37 6.75 -2.33
C SER A 76 -4.58 7.62 -1.97
N THR A 77 -4.45 8.43 -0.93
CA THR A 77 -5.52 9.36 -0.49
C THR A 77 -5.92 10.32 -1.62
N GLN A 78 -4.93 10.88 -2.31
CA GLN A 78 -5.18 11.89 -3.33
C GLN A 78 -5.83 11.29 -4.58
N ALA A 79 -5.32 10.16 -5.07
CA ALA A 79 -5.96 9.44 -6.17
C ALA A 79 -7.39 9.00 -5.78
N THR A 80 -7.58 8.50 -4.57
CA THR A 80 -8.90 8.07 -4.07
C THR A 80 -9.90 9.24 -4.05
N ILE A 81 -9.52 10.40 -3.48
CA ILE A 81 -10.39 11.58 -3.45
C ILE A 81 -10.72 12.05 -4.86
N MET A 82 -9.70 12.18 -5.74
CA MET A 82 -9.90 12.69 -7.09
C MET A 82 -10.79 11.77 -7.93
N VAL A 83 -10.57 10.46 -7.87
CA VAL A 83 -11.39 9.48 -8.59
C VAL A 83 -12.82 9.49 -8.08
N TYR A 84 -13.04 9.48 -6.76
CA TYR A 84 -14.40 9.54 -6.22
C TYR A 84 -15.11 10.84 -6.57
N GLN A 85 -14.42 11.98 -6.51
CA GLN A 85 -15.00 13.25 -6.95
C GLN A 85 -15.41 13.19 -8.43
N ALA A 86 -14.53 12.71 -9.30
CA ALA A 86 -14.79 12.63 -10.74
C ALA A 86 -15.98 11.70 -11.07
N LEU A 87 -16.04 10.54 -10.42
CA LEU A 87 -17.16 9.60 -10.56
C LEU A 87 -18.46 10.20 -10.02
N ALA A 88 -18.43 10.84 -8.86
CA ALA A 88 -19.60 11.47 -8.26
C ALA A 88 -20.14 12.60 -9.16
N GLU A 89 -19.27 13.46 -9.68
CA GLU A 89 -19.68 14.52 -10.61
C GLU A 89 -20.25 13.95 -11.92
N TYR A 90 -19.68 12.87 -12.45
CA TYR A 90 -20.24 12.18 -13.60
C TYR A 90 -21.66 11.66 -13.30
N TRP A 91 -21.85 10.88 -12.24
CA TRP A 91 -23.15 10.29 -11.90
C TRP A 91 -24.20 11.34 -11.50
N ALA A 92 -23.79 12.49 -10.94
CA ALA A 92 -24.70 13.58 -10.60
C ALA A 92 -25.23 14.34 -11.82
N ASN A 93 -24.52 14.32 -12.95
CA ASN A 93 -24.85 15.13 -14.14
C ASN A 93 -25.22 14.31 -15.38
N ALA A 94 -24.72 13.08 -15.49
CA ALA A 94 -25.01 12.20 -16.61
C ALA A 94 -26.43 11.65 -16.50
N GLN A 95 -27.10 11.54 -17.64
CA GLN A 95 -28.41 10.92 -17.68
C GLN A 95 -28.26 9.40 -17.55
N GLU A 96 -28.91 8.82 -16.55
CA GLU A 96 -28.92 7.37 -16.34
C GLU A 96 -29.68 6.67 -17.48
N PRO A 97 -29.06 5.70 -18.17
CA PRO A 97 -29.77 4.85 -19.10
C PRO A 97 -30.76 3.93 -18.38
N GLU A 98 -31.71 3.37 -19.13
CA GLU A 98 -32.62 2.36 -18.61
C GLU A 98 -31.85 1.11 -18.15
N TYR A 99 -32.11 0.70 -16.90
CA TYR A 99 -31.33 -0.32 -16.22
C TYR A 99 -32.24 -1.50 -15.83
N ASP A 100 -32.17 -2.60 -16.60
CA ASP A 100 -32.73 -3.92 -16.31
C ASP A 100 -31.69 -4.98 -16.69
N LEU A 101 -30.76 -5.23 -15.77
CA LEU A 101 -29.66 -6.17 -15.98
C LEU A 101 -29.89 -7.45 -15.16
N LYS A 102 -29.93 -8.58 -15.85
CA LYS A 102 -30.05 -9.92 -15.26
C LYS A 102 -28.70 -10.63 -15.35
N VAL A 103 -28.15 -10.99 -14.20
CA VAL A 103 -26.84 -11.65 -14.07
C VAL A 103 -27.03 -13.01 -13.42
N ASP A 104 -26.71 -14.06 -14.16
CA ASP A 104 -26.70 -15.44 -13.68
C ASP A 104 -25.25 -15.85 -13.42
N ILE A 105 -24.94 -16.23 -12.18
CA ILE A 105 -23.60 -16.70 -11.76
C ILE A 105 -23.68 -18.19 -11.44
N LEU A 106 -23.03 -19.02 -12.25
CA LEU A 106 -22.91 -20.45 -12.00
C LEU A 106 -21.57 -20.74 -11.31
N LEU A 107 -21.66 -20.97 -10.00
CA LEU A 107 -20.53 -21.39 -9.18
C LEU A 107 -20.21 -22.88 -9.37
N PRO A 108 -18.93 -23.28 -9.27
CA PRO A 108 -18.53 -24.68 -9.30
C PRO A 108 -19.20 -25.48 -8.17
N GLY A 109 -19.63 -26.70 -8.46
CA GLY A 109 -20.31 -27.57 -7.49
C GLY A 109 -21.79 -27.23 -7.23
N LYS A 110 -22.32 -26.11 -7.73
CA LYS A 110 -23.77 -25.82 -7.70
C LYS A 110 -24.47 -26.35 -8.96
N SER A 111 -25.64 -26.97 -8.78
CA SER A 111 -26.47 -27.46 -9.89
C SER A 111 -27.30 -26.36 -10.57
N LYS A 112 -27.54 -25.23 -9.89
CA LYS A 112 -28.30 -24.08 -10.40
C LYS A 112 -27.48 -22.80 -10.25
N PRO A 113 -27.58 -21.86 -11.21
CA PRO A 113 -26.95 -20.56 -11.10
C PRO A 113 -27.67 -19.70 -10.04
N ASP A 114 -26.89 -18.88 -9.34
CA ASP A 114 -27.42 -17.80 -8.51
C ASP A 114 -27.84 -16.66 -9.46
N LYS A 115 -29.11 -16.28 -9.39
CA LYS A 115 -29.70 -15.28 -10.29
C LYS A 115 -29.85 -13.95 -9.58
N TYR A 116 -29.34 -12.90 -10.20
CA TYR A 116 -29.46 -11.53 -9.72
C TYR A 116 -30.13 -10.67 -10.78
N GLN A 117 -31.03 -9.80 -10.34
CA GLN A 117 -31.65 -8.80 -11.19
C GLN A 117 -31.38 -7.42 -10.59
N PHE A 118 -30.85 -6.56 -11.43
CA PHE A 118 -30.54 -5.18 -11.12
C PHE A 118 -31.47 -4.27 -11.93
N THR A 119 -32.32 -3.56 -11.23
CA THR A 119 -33.22 -2.54 -11.76
C THR A 119 -32.72 -1.16 -11.34
N ARG A 120 -33.33 -0.09 -11.84
CA ARG A 120 -33.02 1.28 -11.41
C ARG A 120 -33.09 1.48 -9.90
N GLU A 121 -33.99 0.77 -9.22
CA GLU A 121 -34.19 0.90 -7.77
C GLU A 121 -33.08 0.23 -6.94
N ASN A 122 -32.35 -0.72 -7.51
CA ASN A 122 -31.34 -1.49 -6.77
C ASN A 122 -29.99 -1.59 -7.52
N SER A 123 -29.75 -0.71 -8.50
CA SER A 123 -28.54 -0.66 -9.32
C SER A 123 -27.27 -0.41 -8.51
N TYR A 124 -27.41 0.27 -7.36
CA TYR A 124 -26.32 0.52 -6.41
C TYR A 124 -26.06 -0.63 -5.44
N ALA A 125 -26.91 -1.66 -5.41
CA ALA A 125 -26.79 -2.74 -4.44
C ALA A 125 -25.71 -3.74 -4.85
N THR A 126 -24.79 -4.06 -3.94
CA THR A 126 -23.82 -5.14 -4.13
C THR A 126 -24.46 -6.50 -3.83
N ARG A 127 -24.20 -7.48 -4.69
CA ARG A 127 -24.60 -8.89 -4.49
C ARG A 127 -23.37 -9.75 -4.35
N THR A 128 -23.38 -10.65 -3.38
CA THR A 128 -22.24 -11.51 -3.06
C THR A 128 -22.64 -12.98 -3.09
N SER A 129 -21.75 -13.80 -3.62
CA SER A 129 -21.87 -15.25 -3.67
C SER A 129 -20.54 -15.86 -3.25
N ASN A 130 -20.58 -16.74 -2.26
CA ASN A 130 -19.37 -17.34 -1.68
C ASN A 130 -19.28 -18.83 -2.04
N ILE A 131 -18.07 -19.31 -2.25
CA ILE A 131 -17.73 -20.72 -2.47
C ILE A 131 -16.49 -21.06 -1.63
N LYS A 132 -16.37 -22.31 -1.19
CA LYS A 132 -15.24 -22.80 -0.38
C LYS A 132 -14.03 -23.24 -1.22
N ASP A 133 -14.19 -23.40 -2.52
CA ASP A 133 -13.15 -23.81 -3.46
C ASP A 133 -12.50 -22.59 -4.12
N ILE A 134 -11.17 -22.64 -4.26
CA ILE A 134 -10.38 -21.66 -5.02
C ILE A 134 -9.94 -22.26 -6.36
N ASN A 135 -9.56 -21.40 -7.32
CA ASN A 135 -9.03 -21.80 -8.64
C ASN A 135 -9.98 -22.71 -9.45
N LYS A 136 -11.27 -22.41 -9.41
CA LYS A 136 -12.29 -23.07 -10.25
C LYS A 136 -12.95 -22.05 -11.15
N ASP A 137 -13.30 -22.48 -12.36
CA ASP A 137 -13.96 -21.62 -13.32
C ASP A 137 -15.39 -21.26 -12.86
N VAL A 138 -15.69 -19.96 -12.89
CA VAL A 138 -17.03 -19.43 -12.63
C VAL A 138 -17.62 -18.97 -13.97
N LYS A 139 -18.84 -19.40 -14.28
CA LYS A 139 -19.54 -18.94 -15.49
C LYS A 139 -20.49 -17.81 -15.13
N VAL A 140 -20.31 -16.66 -15.77
CA VAL A 140 -21.16 -15.48 -15.62
C VAL A 140 -21.91 -15.25 -16.93
N LYS A 141 -23.23 -15.12 -16.85
CA LYS A 141 -24.09 -14.77 -17.99
C LYS A 141 -24.88 -13.51 -17.65
N ALA A 142 -24.65 -12.44 -18.40
CA ALA A 142 -25.38 -11.18 -18.26
C ALA A 142 -26.32 -10.97 -19.46
N THR A 143 -27.54 -10.51 -19.20
CA THR A 143 -28.56 -10.22 -20.22
C THR A 143 -29.39 -8.99 -19.81
N GLY A 144 -29.88 -8.23 -20.79
CA GLY A 144 -30.67 -7.02 -20.54
C GLY A 144 -29.89 -5.72 -20.80
N SER A 145 -30.36 -4.61 -20.24
CA SER A 145 -29.77 -3.28 -20.42
C SER A 145 -29.12 -2.78 -19.14
N GLY A 146 -27.88 -2.31 -19.24
CA GLY A 146 -27.10 -1.81 -18.11
C GLY A 146 -25.67 -2.34 -18.12
N GLU A 147 -24.89 -1.90 -17.13
CA GLU A 147 -23.49 -2.27 -16.95
C GLU A 147 -23.25 -2.67 -15.50
N ALA A 148 -22.64 -3.83 -15.27
CA ALA A 148 -22.23 -4.26 -13.95
C ALA A 148 -20.77 -4.73 -13.96
N VAL A 149 -20.15 -4.64 -12.79
CA VAL A 149 -18.78 -5.07 -12.54
C VAL A 149 -18.83 -6.33 -11.71
N VAL A 150 -18.17 -7.38 -12.17
CA VAL A 150 -18.00 -8.62 -11.42
C VAL A 150 -16.59 -8.67 -10.87
N LYS A 151 -16.47 -8.72 -9.54
CA LYS A 151 -15.19 -8.83 -8.84
C LYS A 151 -15.10 -10.18 -8.16
N MET A 152 -14.09 -10.96 -8.53
CA MET A 152 -13.79 -12.24 -7.90
C MET A 152 -12.61 -12.07 -6.95
N VAL A 153 -12.79 -12.46 -5.69
CA VAL A 153 -11.77 -12.37 -4.66
C VAL A 153 -11.59 -13.75 -4.03
N SER A 154 -10.34 -14.23 -4.01
CA SER A 154 -9.96 -15.48 -3.36
C SER A 154 -9.12 -15.16 -2.12
N LEU A 155 -9.57 -15.61 -0.95
CA LEU A 155 -8.80 -15.53 0.28
C LEU A 155 -8.22 -16.92 0.59
N TYR A 156 -6.89 -17.02 0.66
CA TYR A 156 -6.19 -18.26 0.93
C TYR A 156 -4.91 -18.00 1.72
N TYR A 157 -4.43 -19.01 2.43
CA TYR A 157 -3.11 -18.99 3.04
C TYR A 157 -2.08 -19.26 1.96
N ALA A 158 -1.27 -18.26 1.63
CA ALA A 158 -0.10 -18.41 0.79
C ALA A 158 1.14 -18.51 1.68
N LEU A 159 2.14 -19.29 1.24
CA LEU A 159 3.49 -19.11 1.77
C LEU A 159 3.96 -17.69 1.38
N PRO A 160 4.58 -16.93 2.29
CA PRO A 160 5.17 -15.65 1.95
C PRO A 160 6.21 -15.86 0.85
N GLU A 161 6.13 -15.09 -0.25
CA GLU A 161 7.20 -15.05 -1.24
C GLU A 161 8.40 -14.33 -0.61
N GLU A 162 9.55 -15.01 -0.53
CA GLU A 162 10.81 -14.38 -0.14
C GLU A 162 11.28 -13.49 -1.29
N LYS A 163 11.00 -12.18 -1.19
CA LYS A 163 11.57 -11.21 -2.11
C LYS A 163 12.92 -10.77 -1.58
N GLU A 164 13.97 -11.00 -2.35
CA GLU A 164 15.30 -10.41 -2.13
C GLU A 164 15.21 -8.89 -2.26
N SER A 165 14.86 -8.20 -1.16
CA SER A 165 14.90 -6.75 -1.02
C SER A 165 14.05 -5.96 -2.04
N ASP A 166 12.81 -5.66 -1.67
CA ASP A 166 11.86 -4.78 -2.39
C ASP A 166 12.27 -3.29 -2.50
N CYS A 167 13.50 -2.95 -2.09
CA CYS A 167 14.02 -1.59 -2.00
C CYS A 167 14.46 -1.03 -3.37
N GLN A 168 13.50 -0.87 -4.28
CA GLN A 168 13.75 -0.34 -5.63
C GLN A 168 14.09 1.15 -5.58
N LYS A 169 13.28 1.94 -4.88
CA LYS A 169 13.36 3.41 -4.85
C LYS A 169 14.12 3.99 -3.66
N PHE A 170 14.41 3.19 -2.64
CA PHE A 170 15.11 3.64 -1.44
C PHE A 170 16.31 2.77 -1.17
N ASP A 171 17.39 3.38 -0.70
CA ASP A 171 18.48 2.69 -0.02
C ASP A 171 18.29 2.95 1.48
N MET A 172 18.05 1.89 2.24
CA MET A 172 17.75 1.98 3.66
C MET A 172 18.60 1.00 4.45
N SER A 173 19.27 1.51 5.48
CA SER A 173 19.98 0.71 6.48
C SER A 173 19.37 0.92 7.85
N VAL A 174 19.23 -0.17 8.60
CA VAL A 174 18.66 -0.15 9.96
C VAL A 174 19.63 -0.87 10.88
N LYS A 175 20.04 -0.19 11.95
CA LYS A 175 20.95 -0.72 12.97
C LYS A 175 20.36 -0.51 14.34
N LEU A 176 20.45 -1.53 15.18
CA LEU A 176 20.08 -1.45 16.59
C LEU A 176 21.34 -1.56 17.44
N LEU A 177 21.75 -0.45 18.04
CA LEU A 177 23.00 -0.36 18.81
C LEU A 177 22.70 -0.38 20.31
N PRO A 178 23.42 -1.17 21.12
CA PRO A 178 23.22 -1.17 22.57
C PRO A 178 23.67 0.16 23.18
N GLU A 179 22.87 0.68 24.10
CA GLU A 179 23.14 1.90 24.88
C GLU A 179 23.33 1.58 26.37
N LYS A 180 23.73 2.57 27.16
CA LYS A 180 23.80 2.40 28.61
C LYS A 180 22.41 2.11 29.18
N ASN A 181 22.28 0.97 29.85
CA ASN A 181 21.05 0.56 30.52
C ASN A 181 20.64 1.57 31.60
N ILE A 182 19.34 1.80 31.72
CA ILE A 182 18.75 2.63 32.77
C ILE A 182 18.20 1.68 33.84
N GLY A 183 18.98 1.43 34.90
CA GLY A 183 18.66 0.40 35.89
C GLY A 183 18.63 -1.00 35.25
N ASN A 184 17.53 -1.72 35.40
CA ASN A 184 17.32 -3.04 34.78
C ASN A 184 16.75 -2.96 33.36
N GLN A 185 16.44 -1.76 32.84
CA GLN A 185 15.86 -1.60 31.51
C GLN A 185 16.96 -1.56 30.46
N LYS A 186 16.87 -2.48 29.48
CA LYS A 186 17.74 -2.45 28.30
C LYS A 186 17.37 -1.27 27.43
N VAL A 187 18.38 -0.51 27.02
CA VAL A 187 18.23 0.63 26.12
C VAL A 187 19.02 0.36 24.86
N TYR A 188 18.42 0.63 23.71
CA TYR A 188 19.07 0.56 22.42
C TYR A 188 18.86 1.86 21.66
N LYS A 189 19.85 2.27 20.87
CA LYS A 189 19.72 3.32 19.86
C LYS A 189 19.33 2.68 18.53
N LEU A 190 18.12 2.97 18.06
CA LEU A 190 17.69 2.60 16.72
C LEU A 190 18.19 3.68 15.75
N GLN A 191 19.04 3.30 14.81
CA GLN A 191 19.61 4.18 13.78
C GLN A 191 19.10 3.73 12.42
N ILE A 192 18.44 4.64 11.73
CA ILE A 192 17.86 4.42 10.41
C ILE A 192 18.51 5.43 9.47
N GLU A 193 19.18 4.95 8.44
CA GLU A 193 19.70 5.80 7.36
C GLU A 193 18.91 5.52 6.10
N VAL A 194 18.44 6.58 5.45
CA VAL A 194 17.64 6.48 4.22
C VAL A 194 18.15 7.44 3.15
N LEU A 195 18.20 6.96 1.91
CA LEU A 195 18.54 7.72 0.71
C LEU A 195 17.53 7.38 -0.39
N TYR A 196 17.08 8.37 -1.13
CA TYR A 196 16.20 8.14 -2.28
C TYR A 196 17.03 7.81 -3.54
N LYS A 197 16.71 6.70 -4.21
CA LYS A 197 17.47 6.15 -5.35
C LYS A 197 16.99 6.71 -6.70
N ASP A 198 16.93 8.04 -6.81
CA ASP A 198 16.60 8.74 -8.05
C ASP A 198 17.75 9.67 -8.44
N SER A 199 18.01 9.83 -9.73
CA SER A 199 19.14 10.65 -10.19
C SER A 199 18.79 12.14 -10.32
N ASN A 200 17.50 12.49 -10.32
CA ASN A 200 17.02 13.79 -10.79
C ASN A 200 16.17 14.53 -9.75
N ARG A 201 15.59 13.84 -8.76
CA ARG A 201 14.72 14.48 -7.75
C ARG A 201 14.90 13.88 -6.36
N ASP A 202 14.66 14.70 -5.34
CA ASP A 202 14.39 14.21 -4.00
C ASP A 202 13.02 13.49 -3.94
N ALA A 203 12.87 12.57 -3.00
CA ALA A 203 11.56 12.06 -2.64
C ALA A 203 10.76 13.16 -1.95
N THR A 204 9.47 13.22 -2.24
CA THR A 204 8.54 14.14 -1.61
C THR A 204 8.18 13.64 -0.21
N MET A 205 7.02 14.07 0.33
CA MET A 205 6.58 13.64 1.65
C MET A 205 6.59 12.11 1.75
N SER A 206 7.37 11.60 2.69
CA SER A 206 7.65 10.18 2.86
C SER A 206 7.28 9.73 4.27
N ILE A 207 6.84 8.49 4.39
CA ILE A 207 6.47 7.88 5.67
C ILE A 207 7.51 6.82 6.03
N LEU A 208 7.94 6.86 7.28
CA LEU A 208 8.72 5.82 7.92
C LEU A 208 7.83 5.13 8.97
N ASP A 209 7.39 3.92 8.67
CA ASP A 209 6.55 3.09 9.55
C ASP A 209 7.43 2.06 10.25
N ILE A 210 7.58 2.23 11.56
CA ILE A 210 8.49 1.49 12.43
C ILE A 210 7.65 0.60 13.35
N GLY A 211 7.64 -0.70 13.07
CA GLY A 211 7.09 -1.68 14.00
C GLY A 211 7.99 -1.77 15.23
N LEU A 212 7.42 -1.63 16.42
CA LEU A 212 8.18 -1.77 17.66
C LEU A 212 8.24 -3.24 18.10
N GLN A 213 9.37 -3.64 18.70
CA GLN A 213 9.45 -4.95 19.35
C GLN A 213 8.56 -4.98 20.58
N THR A 214 7.94 -6.12 20.85
CA THR A 214 7.07 -6.29 22.02
C THR A 214 7.81 -5.94 23.31
N GLY A 215 7.21 -5.07 24.13
CA GLY A 215 7.80 -4.59 25.38
C GLY A 215 8.78 -3.43 25.23
N PHE A 216 9.03 -2.92 24.02
CA PHE A 216 9.84 -1.73 23.78
C PHE A 216 8.98 -0.49 23.50
N THR A 217 9.43 0.65 24.01
CA THR A 217 8.82 1.96 23.74
C THR A 217 9.88 2.96 23.29
N PRO A 218 9.60 3.84 22.33
CA PRO A 218 10.54 4.88 21.93
C PRO A 218 10.67 5.95 23.02
N ASN A 219 11.85 6.55 23.11
CA ASN A 219 12.10 7.70 23.95
C ASN A 219 11.45 8.95 23.32
N LEU A 220 10.46 9.52 24.01
CA LEU A 220 9.70 10.66 23.50
C LEU A 220 10.50 11.97 23.49
N GLU A 221 11.55 12.10 24.30
CA GLU A 221 12.38 13.31 24.32
C GLU A 221 13.26 13.38 23.06
N ASP A 222 13.83 12.24 22.65
CA ASP A 222 14.59 12.12 21.40
C ASP A 222 13.71 12.46 20.19
N LEU A 223 12.48 11.90 20.12
CA LEU A 223 11.53 12.20 19.05
C LEU A 223 11.13 13.68 19.02
N LYS A 224 10.89 14.29 20.18
CA LYS A 224 10.61 15.74 20.27
C LYS A 224 11.77 16.59 19.81
N ALA A 225 13.01 16.17 20.08
CA ALA A 225 14.20 16.86 19.62
C ALA A 225 14.35 16.76 18.09
N LEU A 226 14.04 15.60 17.50
CA LEU A 226 14.03 15.42 16.05
C LEU A 226 12.94 16.24 15.34
N SER A 227 11.78 16.40 15.97
CA SER A 227 10.66 17.20 15.43
C SER A 227 10.74 18.69 15.77
N GLY A 228 11.67 19.06 16.64
CA GLY A 228 11.77 20.39 17.23
C GLY A 228 12.92 21.22 16.67
N GLY A 229 12.90 22.53 16.93
CA GLY A 229 13.97 23.46 16.57
C GLY A 229 13.72 24.25 15.28
N ARG A 230 14.77 24.88 14.75
CA ARG A 230 14.70 25.74 13.55
C ARG A 230 14.83 24.97 12.23
N ALA A 231 15.33 23.74 12.29
CA ALA A 231 15.53 22.84 11.16
C ALA A 231 15.19 21.41 11.63
N PRO A 232 13.90 21.08 11.76
CA PRO A 232 13.47 19.75 12.17
C PRO A 232 13.86 18.71 11.10
N ILE A 233 14.26 17.52 11.55
CA ILE A 233 14.55 16.37 10.68
C ILE A 233 13.24 15.64 10.36
N ILE A 234 12.35 15.53 11.35
CA ILE A 234 11.04 14.90 11.18
C ILE A 234 9.93 15.95 11.29
N SER A 235 8.92 15.86 10.44
CA SER A 235 7.81 16.81 10.44
C SER A 235 6.82 16.52 11.55
N LYS A 236 6.53 15.24 11.77
CA LYS A 236 5.58 14.75 12.78
C LYS A 236 5.90 13.29 13.12
N TYR A 237 5.48 12.86 14.30
CA TYR A 237 5.45 11.44 14.65
C TYR A 237 4.14 11.09 15.36
N GLU A 238 3.67 9.86 15.18
CA GLU A 238 2.45 9.33 15.79
C GLU A 238 2.68 7.89 16.27
N MET A 239 2.11 7.55 17.42
CA MET A 239 2.06 6.16 17.90
C MET A 239 0.74 5.57 17.44
N ASP A 240 0.81 4.60 16.53
CA ASP A 240 -0.36 3.87 16.10
C ASP A 240 -0.52 2.58 16.94
N THR A 241 -1.61 2.55 17.69
CA THR A 241 -2.02 1.42 18.52
C THR A 241 -3.22 0.67 17.92
N ALA A 242 -3.80 1.19 16.83
CA ALA A 242 -5.02 0.69 16.22
C ALA A 242 -4.75 -0.34 15.11
N LEU A 243 -3.63 -0.23 14.39
CA LEU A 243 -3.30 -1.11 13.25
C LEU A 243 -2.34 -2.27 13.59
N SER A 244 -1.73 -2.27 14.78
CA SER A 244 -0.76 -3.30 15.19
C SER A 244 -0.91 -3.65 16.66
N GLU A 245 -1.13 -4.92 16.99
CA GLU A 245 -1.08 -5.44 18.37
C GLU A 245 0.28 -5.19 19.05
N ARG A 246 1.32 -4.89 18.26
CA ARG A 246 2.71 -4.67 18.72
C ARG A 246 3.03 -3.19 18.97
N GLY A 247 2.16 -2.28 18.53
CA GLY A 247 2.42 -0.84 18.45
C GLY A 247 3.37 -0.48 17.31
N SER A 248 3.01 0.52 16.50
CA SER A 248 3.88 1.10 15.48
C SER A 248 4.14 2.58 15.76
N LEU A 249 5.33 3.04 15.39
CA LEU A 249 5.71 4.44 15.38
C LEU A 249 5.75 4.90 13.93
N ILE A 250 4.90 5.85 13.58
CA ILE A 250 4.82 6.45 12.26
C ILE A 250 5.55 7.79 12.31
N ILE A 251 6.54 7.98 11.45
CA ILE A 251 7.29 9.22 11.31
C ILE A 251 7.03 9.80 9.91
N TYR A 252 6.72 11.09 9.87
CA TYR A 252 6.51 11.85 8.64
C TYR A 252 7.75 12.68 8.32
N LEU A 253 8.23 12.57 7.09
CA LEU A 253 9.37 13.32 6.54
C LEU A 253 8.86 14.19 5.40
N ASP A 254 9.21 15.48 5.39
CA ASP A 254 8.79 16.40 4.31
C ASP A 254 9.42 16.02 2.97
N LYS A 255 10.64 15.50 3.00
CA LYS A 255 11.42 15.04 1.85
C LYS A 255 12.49 14.06 2.29
N ILE A 256 13.00 13.25 1.37
CA ILE A 256 14.22 12.47 1.56
C ILE A 256 15.17 12.81 0.41
N SER A 257 16.41 13.15 0.72
CA SER A 257 17.35 13.53 -0.33
C SER A 257 17.77 12.34 -1.20
N HIS A 258 17.97 12.62 -2.49
CA HIS A 258 18.59 11.66 -3.41
C HIS A 258 20.13 11.78 -3.48
N THR A 259 20.72 12.76 -2.81
CA THR A 259 22.17 13.03 -2.87
C THR A 259 22.91 12.71 -1.58
N ARG A 260 22.24 12.81 -0.43
CA ARG A 260 22.84 12.62 0.88
C ARG A 260 21.94 11.74 1.74
N PRO A 261 22.48 10.68 2.36
CA PRO A 261 21.71 9.87 3.29
C PRO A 261 21.24 10.73 4.47
N GLU A 262 19.99 10.55 4.85
CA GLU A 262 19.40 11.17 6.03
C GLU A 262 19.36 10.15 7.17
N GLU A 263 19.96 10.51 8.30
CA GLU A 263 19.98 9.67 9.50
C GLU A 263 18.90 10.11 10.48
N ILE A 264 18.04 9.17 10.86
CA ILE A 264 17.05 9.32 11.91
C ILE A 264 17.42 8.33 13.00
N SER A 265 17.79 8.84 14.17
CA SER A 265 18.16 7.98 15.30
C SER A 265 17.57 8.43 16.62
N PHE A 266 17.03 7.47 17.38
CA PHE A 266 16.40 7.70 18.68
C PHE A 266 16.51 6.45 19.55
N ARG A 267 16.39 6.62 20.86
CA ARG A 267 16.47 5.50 21.80
C ARG A 267 15.14 4.76 21.90
N VAL A 268 15.21 3.44 22.03
CA VAL A 268 14.11 2.56 22.42
C VAL A 268 14.47 1.87 23.73
N GLN A 269 13.52 1.82 24.65
CA GLN A 269 13.72 1.29 25.99
C GLN A 269 12.78 0.11 26.24
N GLN A 270 13.30 -0.92 26.90
CA GLN A 270 12.51 -2.08 27.31
C GLN A 270 11.71 -1.74 28.56
N THR A 271 10.39 -1.66 28.42
CA THR A 271 9.43 -1.42 29.52
C THR A 271 8.87 -2.72 30.08
N MET A 272 8.84 -3.79 29.28
CA MET A 272 8.39 -5.11 29.70
C MET A 272 9.41 -6.17 29.24
N GLU A 273 9.76 -7.08 30.15
CA GLU A 273 10.59 -8.24 29.80
C GLU A 273 9.77 -9.27 29.03
N VAL A 274 10.30 -9.70 27.89
CA VAL A 274 9.69 -10.69 27.00
C VAL A 274 10.71 -11.80 26.77
N GLY A 275 10.29 -13.06 26.90
CA GLY A 275 11.20 -14.19 26.86
C GLY A 275 11.86 -14.43 25.50
N VAL A 276 11.12 -14.24 24.40
CA VAL A 276 11.64 -14.38 23.04
C VAL A 276 11.25 -13.15 22.24
N LEU A 277 12.23 -12.34 21.87
CA LEU A 277 12.02 -11.19 21.01
C LEU A 277 11.81 -11.65 19.56
N GLN A 278 10.76 -11.12 18.94
CA GLN A 278 10.57 -11.28 17.51
C GLN A 278 11.29 -10.13 16.78
N PRO A 279 11.80 -10.38 15.56
CA PRO A 279 12.26 -9.33 14.68
C PRO A 279 11.15 -8.29 14.45
N ALA A 280 11.56 -7.04 14.40
CA ALA A 280 10.68 -5.92 14.05
C ALA A 280 11.08 -5.35 12.69
N ALA A 281 10.15 -4.68 12.02
CA ALA A 281 10.33 -4.15 10.68
C ALA A 281 10.30 -2.61 10.69
N VAL A 282 11.12 -2.02 9.83
CA VAL A 282 11.04 -0.62 9.44
C VAL A 282 10.70 -0.60 7.96
N SER A 283 9.71 0.20 7.57
CA SER A 283 9.34 0.41 6.18
C SER A 283 9.35 1.88 5.81
N VAL A 284 9.84 2.20 4.62
CA VAL A 284 9.84 3.56 4.06
C VAL A 284 9.18 3.58 2.69
N TYR A 285 8.32 4.57 2.45
CA TYR A 285 7.63 4.79 1.17
C TYR A 285 7.27 6.27 0.96
N GLU A 286 7.18 6.70 -0.30
CA GLU A 286 6.58 8.01 -0.63
C GLU A 286 5.07 7.97 -0.39
N TYR A 287 4.50 9.05 0.15
CA TYR A 287 3.09 9.11 0.52
C TYR A 287 2.14 8.88 -0.67
N TYR A 288 2.50 9.39 -1.84
CA TYR A 288 1.68 9.29 -3.06
C TYR A 288 1.97 8.04 -3.88
N GLU A 289 3.09 7.35 -3.63
CA GLU A 289 3.48 6.15 -4.37
C GLU A 289 4.04 5.08 -3.43
N GLN A 290 3.18 4.15 -3.04
CA GLN A 290 3.45 3.17 -1.99
C GLN A 290 4.23 1.97 -2.54
N THR A 291 5.49 2.18 -2.92
CA THR A 291 6.46 1.09 -3.15
C THR A 291 7.39 0.98 -1.94
N PRO A 292 6.97 0.26 -0.87
CA PRO A 292 7.70 0.25 0.39
C PRO A 292 9.01 -0.52 0.29
N CYS A 293 10.08 0.08 0.84
CA CYS A 293 11.31 -0.63 1.17
C CYS A 293 11.24 -1.06 2.64
N VAL A 294 11.36 -2.36 2.90
CA VAL A 294 11.26 -2.93 4.25
C VAL A 294 12.59 -3.54 4.67
N LYS A 295 13.05 -3.23 5.89
CA LYS A 295 14.20 -3.87 6.54
C LYS A 295 13.81 -4.31 7.95
N PHE A 296 14.36 -5.44 8.39
CA PHE A 296 14.13 -5.95 9.73
C PHE A 296 15.32 -5.68 10.63
N TYR A 297 15.04 -5.57 11.93
CA TYR A 297 16.05 -5.38 12.96
C TYR A 297 15.78 -6.26 14.18
N HIS A 298 16.86 -6.70 14.83
CA HIS A 298 16.83 -7.51 16.04
C HIS A 298 18.13 -7.29 16.85
N PRO A 299 18.10 -7.25 18.19
CA PRO A 299 19.29 -6.97 19.01
C PRO A 299 20.46 -7.96 18.82
N GLU A 300 20.14 -9.23 18.55
CA GLU A 300 21.12 -10.32 18.49
C GLU A 300 21.28 -10.94 17.10
N ARG A 301 20.54 -10.44 16.09
CA ARG A 301 20.50 -11.07 14.76
C ARG A 301 20.65 -10.02 13.67
N GLU A 302 21.66 -10.18 12.82
CA GLU A 302 21.84 -9.32 11.66
C GLU A 302 20.62 -9.41 10.73
N GLY A 303 20.12 -8.24 10.31
CA GLY A 303 18.94 -8.13 9.45
C GLY A 303 17.65 -8.73 10.02
N GLY A 304 17.59 -9.05 11.32
CA GLY A 304 16.41 -9.65 11.95
C GLY A 304 16.05 -11.05 11.45
N GLN A 305 16.97 -11.77 10.80
CA GLN A 305 16.67 -13.10 10.26
C GLN A 305 16.28 -14.10 11.36
N LEU A 306 15.37 -15.02 11.05
CA LEU A 306 15.09 -16.15 11.93
C LEU A 306 16.24 -17.15 11.83
N LEU A 307 16.58 -17.81 12.95
CA LEU A 307 17.53 -18.92 12.91
C LEU A 307 16.90 -20.06 12.12
N GLN A 308 17.38 -20.28 10.91
CA GLN A 308 16.94 -21.34 10.03
C GLN A 308 18.14 -22.23 9.68
N LEU A 309 17.94 -23.53 9.73
CA LEU A 309 18.84 -24.50 9.14
C LEU A 309 18.31 -24.84 7.76
N CYS A 310 18.94 -24.31 6.72
CA CYS A 310 18.58 -24.63 5.35
C CYS A 310 19.51 -25.72 4.82
N THR A 311 18.92 -26.79 4.29
CA THR A 311 19.59 -27.82 3.50
C THR A 311 18.90 -27.87 2.15
N ASP A 312 19.62 -27.48 1.11
CA ASP A 312 19.08 -27.26 -0.25
C ASP A 312 17.83 -26.35 -0.21
N ASP A 313 16.66 -26.85 -0.64
CA ASP A 313 15.39 -26.11 -0.66
C ASP A 313 14.54 -26.27 0.62
N GLU A 314 15.02 -27.02 1.62
CA GLU A 314 14.30 -27.24 2.88
C GLU A 314 14.94 -26.45 4.02
N CYS A 315 14.27 -25.37 4.44
CA CYS A 315 14.64 -24.58 5.62
C CYS A 315 13.83 -25.01 6.85
N THR A 316 14.53 -25.44 7.89
CA THR A 316 13.95 -25.79 9.19
C THR A 316 14.17 -24.67 10.19
N CYS A 317 13.11 -24.15 10.79
CA CYS A 317 13.24 -23.12 11.83
C CYS A 317 13.85 -23.73 13.10
N ILE A 318 15.03 -23.25 13.51
CA ILE A 318 15.63 -23.60 14.80
C ILE A 318 15.07 -22.63 15.83
N THR A 319 13.97 -23.02 16.47
CA THR A 319 13.65 -22.45 17.78
C THR A 319 14.59 -23.12 18.80
N LEU A 320 15.24 -22.32 19.65
CA LEU A 320 16.14 -22.77 20.72
C LEU A 320 15.38 -23.59 21.80
N LEU A 321 14.84 -24.73 21.42
CA LEU A 321 14.63 -25.87 22.31
C LEU A 321 15.76 -26.83 21.99
N SER A 322 16.92 -26.55 22.61
CA SER A 322 18.09 -27.40 22.50
C SER A 322 17.76 -28.81 22.97
N VAL A 323 17.67 -29.75 22.02
CA VAL A 323 17.86 -31.17 22.34
C VAL A 323 19.33 -31.30 22.73
N GLN A 324 19.62 -31.42 24.03
CA GLN A 324 20.96 -31.74 24.50
C GLN A 324 21.41 -33.09 23.91
N LYS A 325 22.12 -33.06 22.79
CA LYS A 325 22.98 -34.17 22.37
C LYS A 325 24.41 -33.84 22.76
N LYS A 326 24.95 -34.63 23.71
CA LYS A 326 26.37 -34.69 24.02
C LYS A 326 27.14 -35.13 22.77
N GLY A 327 27.82 -34.20 22.11
CA GLY A 327 28.77 -34.50 21.03
C GLY A 327 29.23 -33.22 20.35
N ASN A 328 30.56 -33.01 20.32
CA ASN A 328 31.19 -31.87 19.65
C ASN A 328 30.74 -31.77 18.19
N LEU A 329 30.06 -30.68 17.84
CA LEU A 329 29.81 -30.27 16.46
C LEU A 329 30.42 -28.89 16.26
N SER A 330 31.42 -28.81 15.39
CA SER A 330 31.97 -27.56 14.87
C SER A 330 30.97 -26.96 13.89
N LEU A 331 30.42 -25.79 14.24
CA LEU A 331 29.60 -24.98 13.34
C LEU A 331 30.52 -24.04 12.57
N THR A 332 30.57 -24.19 11.25
CA THR A 332 31.17 -23.22 10.33
C THR A 332 30.04 -22.37 9.77
N MET A 333 30.08 -21.06 9.98
CA MET A 333 29.17 -20.12 9.35
C MET A 333 29.68 -19.79 7.94
N HIS A 334 28.81 -19.92 6.93
CA HIS A 334 29.02 -19.37 5.60
C HIS A 334 27.95 -18.32 5.32
#